data_AF-A0AAN1AGU8-F1
#
_entry.id   AF-A0AAN1AGU8-F1
#
_cell.length_a   1.000
_cell.length_b   1.000
_cell.length_c   1.000
_cell.angle_alpha   90.00
_cell.angle_beta   90.00
_cell.angle_gamma   90.00
#
_symmetry.space_group_name_H-M   'P 1'
#
loop_
_entity.id
_entity.type
_entity.pdbx_description
1 polymer ?
#
loop_
_entity_poly.entity_id
_entity_poly.type
_entity_poly.pdbx_seq_one_letter_code
_entity_poly.pdbx_strand_id
1 'polypeptide(L)'
;MPYIDITTMRGMMPRVVTSMLPEHSAVLAEDCHFRFGVITPERQISGVEKTFTIKPKTIFHYRDDFWFAWPDVVDVIRSPIAQDPHGRIYYTDGRFPKVTDATIATKGDGNHPTSSYRLGIPAPTTAPVCTVQQGGDVSDDNPNDDETRFYTETFVSDYGEEGPPGPASLEVTLRTPGTAVQLTLAPVPLQNASIKRRRIYRSASGGGEADFLLVAELDASVLSYTDKIPAKNLGPSLATWDYLPPPENMTGLCLMANGIAAGFAGNEVMFSEAYLPYAWPEVNRHTTAEDIVAICPLGTSLVVATKGEPYLFSGVSPSTISGSKIPSMQACLSRRSMVAMEGFVLYAGTNGLVSVDANGNVALATEQIVSPEQWQSQFNPASIVAYPWRGEYIACYTKPDGKQDVFVFSPVNMDIRYLSTPFDCAWVDLAKDMMRVVTGDKMSVLAGGALPSTIRWHSKIFSLPERTSFSCIRVKSPAPERVGITIMADDVPVIHFAPGTFKGSVVRLPAATGQNWQVMVSGFGQVERITLSTSMSEMPV
;
A
#
# COMPACT_ATOMS: atom_id res chain seq x y z
N MET A 1 44.02 28.87 -14.56
CA MET A 1 44.64 27.95 -13.57
C MET A 1 43.58 26.95 -13.14
N PRO A 2 43.95 25.71 -12.74
CA PRO A 2 42.97 24.74 -12.29
C PRO A 2 42.29 25.21 -11.01
N TYR A 3 40.97 25.12 -10.97
CA TYR A 3 40.15 25.30 -9.77
C TYR A 3 39.07 24.21 -9.77
N ILE A 4 38.60 23.83 -8.59
CA ILE A 4 37.41 22.97 -8.44
C ILE A 4 36.33 23.84 -7.83
N ASP A 5 35.16 23.93 -8.46
CA ASP A 5 34.05 24.73 -7.97
C ASP A 5 32.74 23.94 -8.02
N ILE A 6 32.28 23.55 -6.84
CA ILE A 6 31.07 22.75 -6.65
C ILE A 6 29.94 23.71 -6.29
N THR A 7 29.14 24.07 -7.28
CA THR A 7 28.03 25.04 -7.16
C THR A 7 26.66 24.38 -7.09
N THR A 8 26.58 23.12 -7.49
CA THR A 8 25.36 22.31 -7.44
C THR A 8 25.73 20.96 -6.85
N MET A 9 24.90 20.45 -5.92
CA MET A 9 25.10 19.16 -5.27
C MET A 9 23.84 18.32 -5.35
N ARG A 10 24.00 17.04 -5.64
CA ARG A 10 22.95 16.02 -5.71
C ARG A 10 23.39 14.74 -5.02
N GLY A 11 22.49 13.75 -5.01
CA GLY A 11 22.76 12.42 -4.50
C GLY A 11 23.64 11.58 -5.42
N MET A 12 23.58 10.27 -5.19
CA MET A 12 24.45 9.29 -5.80
C MET A 12 23.91 8.78 -7.14
N MET A 13 24.83 8.42 -8.03
CA MET A 13 24.57 7.67 -9.27
C MET A 13 25.49 6.43 -9.35
N PRO A 14 25.22 5.36 -8.58
CA PRO A 14 26.10 4.19 -8.47
C PRO A 14 26.56 3.56 -9.79
N ARG A 15 25.75 3.66 -10.86
CA ARG A 15 26.06 3.12 -12.19
C ARG A 15 27.30 3.75 -12.83
N VAL A 16 27.59 5.01 -12.51
CA VAL A 16 28.68 5.76 -13.13
C VAL A 16 29.94 5.68 -12.27
N VAL A 17 31.08 5.39 -12.90
CA VAL A 17 32.37 5.37 -12.23
C VAL A 17 32.67 6.73 -11.58
N THR A 18 33.25 6.72 -10.38
CA THR A 18 33.43 7.90 -9.52
C THR A 18 34.14 9.09 -10.16
N SER A 19 35.04 8.87 -11.12
CA SER A 19 35.73 9.92 -11.89
C SER A 19 34.88 10.49 -13.04
N MET A 20 33.96 9.70 -13.59
CA MET A 20 33.07 10.07 -14.69
C MET A 20 31.70 10.58 -14.22
N LEU A 21 31.48 10.67 -12.91
CA LEU A 21 30.26 11.25 -12.36
C LEU A 21 30.05 12.68 -12.89
N PRO A 22 28.80 13.09 -13.17
CA PRO A 22 28.49 14.49 -13.39
C PRO A 22 29.02 15.35 -12.23
N GLU A 23 29.41 16.60 -12.52
CA GLU A 23 30.05 17.48 -11.53
C GLU A 23 29.23 17.71 -10.26
N HIS A 24 27.90 17.63 -10.39
CA HIS A 24 26.96 17.81 -9.31
C HIS A 24 26.64 16.53 -8.52
N SER A 25 27.02 15.34 -9.02
CA SER A 25 26.67 14.06 -8.42
C SER A 25 27.67 13.64 -7.35
N ALA A 26 27.18 12.91 -6.35
CA ALA A 26 27.97 12.43 -5.23
C ALA A 26 28.44 10.98 -5.43
N VAL A 27 29.58 10.65 -4.84
CA VAL A 27 30.00 9.26 -4.62
C VAL A 27 29.26 8.67 -3.41
N LEU A 28 28.95 9.48 -2.40
CA LEU A 28 28.17 9.11 -1.23
C LEU A 28 27.27 10.30 -0.84
N ALA A 29 26.02 10.04 -0.51
CA ALA A 29 25.13 11.01 0.11
C ALA A 29 24.27 10.29 1.16
N GLU A 30 24.50 10.61 2.43
CA GLU A 30 23.82 10.02 3.58
C GLU A 30 23.33 11.13 4.53
N ASP A 31 22.13 10.96 5.07
CA ASP A 31 21.46 11.88 6.02
C ASP A 31 21.37 13.34 5.54
N CYS A 32 21.16 13.54 4.24
CA CYS A 32 21.02 14.87 3.63
C CYS A 32 19.96 14.91 2.51
N HIS A 33 19.51 16.12 2.19
CA HIS A 33 18.63 16.41 1.06
C HIS A 33 19.06 17.63 0.25
N PHE A 34 18.55 17.71 -0.98
CA PHE A 34 18.92 18.73 -1.96
C PHE A 34 17.74 19.59 -2.44
N ARG A 35 16.65 19.64 -1.67
CA ARG A 35 15.43 20.41 -2.00
C ARG A 35 15.68 21.91 -2.27
N PHE A 36 16.78 22.45 -1.76
CA PHE A 36 17.20 23.84 -1.97
C PHE A 36 18.38 23.97 -2.96
N GLY A 37 18.72 22.90 -3.69
CA GLY A 37 19.88 22.84 -4.60
C GLY A 37 21.25 22.74 -3.92
N VAL A 38 21.26 22.61 -2.59
CA VAL A 38 22.46 22.61 -1.74
C VAL A 38 22.41 21.47 -0.72
N ILE A 39 23.56 21.04 -0.20
CA ILE A 39 23.63 20.00 0.83
C ILE A 39 22.96 20.52 2.10
N THR A 40 21.85 19.92 2.49
CA THR A 40 21.12 20.27 3.71
C THR A 40 20.96 19.02 4.57
N PRO A 41 21.25 19.07 5.89
CA PRO A 41 21.07 17.92 6.75
C PRO A 41 19.60 17.53 6.85
N GLU A 42 19.33 16.23 6.85
CA GLU A 42 18.06 15.73 7.36
C GLU A 42 17.95 16.03 8.85
N ARG A 43 16.73 16.02 9.40
CA ARG A 43 16.55 16.08 10.86
C ARG A 43 16.72 14.69 11.46
N GLN A 44 17.11 14.65 12.73
CA GLN A 44 17.12 13.41 13.49
C GLN A 44 15.69 12.86 13.60
N ILE A 45 15.59 11.57 13.90
CA ILE A 45 14.32 10.95 14.29
C ILE A 45 13.80 11.60 15.58
N SER A 46 12.48 11.72 15.74
CA SER A 46 11.90 12.24 16.97
C SER A 46 12.09 11.27 18.15
N GLY A 47 11.78 11.76 19.36
CA GLY A 47 11.51 10.86 20.49
C GLY A 47 10.36 9.90 20.19
N VAL A 48 10.27 8.83 21.00
CA VAL A 48 9.22 7.81 20.85
C VAL A 48 7.85 8.42 21.13
N GLU A 49 6.95 8.35 20.15
CA GLU A 49 5.55 8.77 20.27
C GLU A 49 4.68 7.68 20.90
N LYS A 50 4.94 6.42 20.57
CA LYS A 50 4.15 5.26 21.04
C LYS A 50 5.02 4.02 21.13
N THR A 51 4.76 3.17 22.12
CA THR A 51 5.31 1.82 22.21
C THR A 51 4.19 0.82 22.03
N PHE A 52 4.35 -0.11 21.09
CA PHE A 52 3.43 -1.21 20.85
C PHE A 52 3.71 -2.37 21.81
N THR A 53 2.70 -3.20 22.08
CA THR A 53 2.89 -4.43 22.88
C THR A 53 3.48 -5.59 22.07
N ILE A 54 3.65 -5.39 20.76
CA ILE A 54 4.21 -6.33 19.80
C ILE A 54 5.30 -5.63 18.98
N LYS A 55 6.05 -6.40 18.19
CA LYS A 55 6.91 -5.86 17.12
C LYS A 55 6.15 -5.90 15.79
N PRO A 56 5.53 -4.80 15.34
CA PRO A 56 4.68 -4.83 14.16
C PRO A 56 5.50 -4.88 12.87
N LYS A 57 5.00 -5.62 11.88
CA LYS A 57 5.42 -5.53 10.48
C LYS A 57 4.53 -4.59 9.67
N THR A 58 3.32 -4.33 10.15
CA THR A 58 2.36 -3.42 9.53
C THR A 58 1.72 -2.57 10.63
N ILE A 59 1.66 -1.26 10.41
CA ILE A 59 0.93 -0.33 11.26
C ILE A 59 -0.06 0.49 10.42
N PHE A 60 -1.17 0.87 11.03
CA PHE A 60 -2.19 1.70 10.40
C PHE A 60 -2.80 2.66 11.42
N HIS A 61 -2.81 3.95 11.10
CA HIS A 61 -3.49 4.95 11.94
C HIS A 61 -5.01 4.85 11.72
N TYR A 62 -5.76 4.44 12.74
CA TYR A 62 -7.20 4.28 12.61
C TYR A 62 -7.93 5.62 12.72
N ARG A 63 -7.94 6.21 13.91
CA ARG A 63 -8.50 7.53 14.26
C ARG A 63 -7.93 7.97 15.60
N ASP A 64 -7.95 9.28 15.86
CA ASP A 64 -7.47 9.86 17.12
C ASP A 64 -6.08 9.30 17.50
N ASP A 65 -5.94 8.70 18.69
CA ASP A 65 -4.71 8.04 19.16
C ASP A 65 -4.71 6.51 18.97
N PHE A 66 -5.72 5.96 18.28
CA PHE A 66 -5.82 4.54 18.00
C PHE A 66 -4.98 4.14 16.79
N TRP A 67 -4.07 3.19 17.04
CA TRP A 67 -3.20 2.58 16.05
C TRP A 67 -3.49 1.10 15.97
N PHE A 68 -3.68 0.63 14.75
CA PHE A 68 -3.70 -0.79 14.47
C PHE A 68 -2.29 -1.27 14.13
N ALA A 69 -1.93 -2.44 14.64
CA ALA A 69 -0.61 -3.00 14.49
C ALA A 69 -0.71 -4.52 14.38
N TRP A 70 0.04 -5.09 13.42
CA TRP A 70 0.04 -6.52 13.15
C TRP A 70 1.48 -7.06 13.07
N PRO A 71 1.73 -8.28 13.57
CA PRO A 71 3.03 -8.95 13.40
C PRO A 71 3.26 -9.47 11.97
N ASP A 72 2.21 -9.49 11.15
CA ASP A 72 2.19 -9.97 9.79
C ASP A 72 2.08 -8.82 8.78
N VAL A 73 2.25 -9.14 7.48
CA VAL A 73 2.02 -8.20 6.38
C VAL A 73 0.52 -8.13 6.14
N VAL A 74 -0.06 -6.95 6.35
CA VAL A 74 -1.51 -6.72 6.28
C VAL A 74 -1.79 -5.55 5.36
N ASP A 75 -2.71 -5.71 4.41
CA ASP A 75 -3.23 -4.60 3.61
C ASP A 75 -4.52 -4.11 4.24
N VAL A 76 -4.67 -2.80 4.31
CA VAL A 76 -5.74 -2.15 5.03
C VAL A 76 -6.35 -1.09 4.13
N ILE A 77 -7.69 -1.09 4.03
CA ILE A 77 -8.45 -0.03 3.39
C ILE A 77 -9.45 0.55 4.38
N ARG A 78 -9.69 1.86 4.24
CA ARG A 78 -10.81 2.52 4.92
C ARG A 78 -12.12 2.18 4.21
N SER A 79 -13.22 2.28 4.93
CA SER A 79 -14.55 2.14 4.34
C SER A 79 -14.75 3.15 3.19
N PRO A 80 -15.20 2.71 1.99
CA PRO A 80 -15.52 3.61 0.89
C PRO A 80 -16.87 4.34 1.11
N ILE A 81 -17.64 3.92 2.11
CA ILE A 81 -18.97 4.44 2.38
C ILE A 81 -18.85 5.82 3.04
N ALA A 82 -19.54 6.80 2.47
CA ALA A 82 -19.58 8.15 3.01
C ALA A 82 -20.17 8.15 4.42
N GLN A 83 -19.47 8.81 5.35
CA GLN A 83 -19.91 8.96 6.75
C GLN A 83 -20.29 7.62 7.42
N ASP A 84 -19.52 6.57 7.17
CA ASP A 84 -19.78 5.24 7.74
C ASP A 84 -19.93 5.29 9.27
N PRO A 85 -21.16 5.09 9.81
CA PRO A 85 -21.44 5.31 11.24
C PRO A 85 -20.73 4.29 12.14
N HIS A 86 -20.33 3.14 11.57
CA HIS A 86 -19.60 2.09 12.27
C HIS A 86 -18.08 2.32 12.28
N GLY A 87 -17.57 3.24 11.45
CA GLY A 87 -16.14 3.49 11.30
C GLY A 87 -15.37 2.24 10.85
N ARG A 88 -15.87 1.50 9.84
CA ARG A 88 -15.29 0.20 9.46
C ARG A 88 -13.92 0.34 8.82
N ILE A 89 -13.09 -0.68 9.09
CA ILE A 89 -11.82 -0.93 8.44
C ILE A 89 -11.83 -2.35 7.89
N TYR A 90 -11.43 -2.47 6.63
CA TYR A 90 -11.32 -3.76 5.94
C TYR A 90 -9.84 -4.08 5.75
N TYR A 91 -9.47 -5.34 5.97
CA TYR A 91 -8.08 -5.74 5.85
C TYR A 91 -7.92 -7.22 5.53
N THR A 92 -6.77 -7.59 4.96
CA THR A 92 -6.38 -8.99 4.75
C THR A 92 -4.94 -9.22 5.19
N ASP A 93 -4.72 -10.38 5.82
CA ASP A 93 -3.42 -10.93 6.21
C ASP A 93 -3.02 -12.13 5.33
N GLY A 94 -3.73 -12.35 4.22
CA GLY A 94 -3.54 -13.48 3.31
C GLY A 94 -4.23 -14.79 3.74
N ARG A 95 -5.05 -14.79 4.80
CA ARG A 95 -5.80 -15.97 5.25
C ARG A 95 -7.30 -15.93 4.97
N PHE A 96 -7.89 -14.76 5.19
CA PHE A 96 -9.25 -14.41 4.78
C PHE A 96 -9.44 -12.91 5.02
N PRO A 97 -10.18 -12.21 4.15
CA PRO A 97 -10.50 -10.81 4.38
C PRO A 97 -11.38 -10.61 5.61
N LYS A 98 -11.11 -9.53 6.32
CA LYS A 98 -11.70 -9.20 7.62
C LYS A 98 -12.30 -7.80 7.58
N VAL A 99 -13.32 -7.60 8.40
CA VAL A 99 -13.90 -6.28 8.70
C VAL A 99 -13.90 -6.09 10.20
N THR A 100 -13.52 -4.90 10.64
CA THR A 100 -13.65 -4.48 12.03
C THR A 100 -14.33 -3.13 12.08
N ASP A 101 -15.00 -2.84 13.19
CA ASP A 101 -15.69 -1.57 13.42
C ASP A 101 -15.18 -0.92 14.71
N ALA A 102 -15.54 0.35 14.89
CA ALA A 102 -15.19 1.16 16.04
C ALA A 102 -15.41 0.46 17.40
N THR A 103 -16.48 -0.29 17.56
CA THR A 103 -16.90 -0.86 18.84
C THR A 103 -16.07 -2.07 19.25
N ILE A 104 -15.65 -2.89 18.29
CA ILE A 104 -14.87 -4.10 18.56
C ILE A 104 -13.36 -3.88 18.37
N ALA A 105 -12.96 -2.96 17.48
CA ALA A 105 -11.56 -2.73 17.15
C ALA A 105 -10.79 -2.09 18.30
N THR A 106 -11.42 -1.16 19.02
CA THR A 106 -10.79 -0.36 20.08
C THR A 106 -11.20 -0.80 21.49
N LYS A 107 -11.71 -2.03 21.62
CA LYS A 107 -12.18 -2.54 22.92
C LYS A 107 -11.00 -3.00 23.78
N GLY A 108 -11.01 -2.59 25.05
CA GLY A 108 -9.98 -2.95 26.02
C GLY A 108 -8.64 -2.25 25.78
N ASP A 109 -7.65 -2.58 26.61
CA ASP A 109 -6.29 -2.05 26.51
C ASP A 109 -5.40 -2.98 25.68
N GLY A 110 -4.40 -2.42 24.99
CA GLY A 110 -3.34 -3.19 24.33
C GLY A 110 -3.22 -2.94 22.83
N ASN A 111 -2.98 -4.01 22.06
CA ASN A 111 -2.81 -3.96 20.61
C ASN A 111 -4.17 -3.97 19.91
N HIS A 112 -4.33 -3.13 18.89
CA HIS A 112 -5.55 -3.06 18.09
C HIS A 112 -5.28 -3.49 16.62
N PRO A 113 -6.32 -3.90 15.85
CA PRO A 113 -7.70 -4.10 16.30
C PRO A 113 -7.81 -5.29 17.25
N THR A 114 -8.63 -5.17 18.29
CA THR A 114 -8.82 -6.22 19.30
C THR A 114 -9.60 -7.41 18.75
N SER A 115 -10.56 -7.15 17.87
CA SER A 115 -11.39 -8.18 17.25
C SER A 115 -11.81 -7.79 15.83
N SER A 116 -12.29 -8.78 15.08
CA SER A 116 -12.79 -8.61 13.71
C SER A 116 -13.79 -9.71 13.35
N TYR A 117 -14.62 -9.39 12.37
CA TYR A 117 -15.47 -10.34 11.67
C TYR A 117 -14.84 -10.73 10.33
N ARG A 118 -15.24 -11.90 9.81
CA ARG A 118 -14.92 -12.29 8.44
C ARG A 118 -15.74 -11.43 7.48
N LEU A 119 -15.09 -10.97 6.41
CA LEU A 119 -15.73 -10.14 5.39
C LEU A 119 -16.60 -11.01 4.46
N GLY A 120 -17.75 -10.46 4.06
CA GLY A 120 -18.73 -11.14 3.22
C GLY A 120 -19.73 -11.96 4.04
N ILE A 121 -20.93 -12.11 3.50
CA ILE A 121 -22.02 -12.86 4.15
C ILE A 121 -22.22 -14.17 3.38
N PRO A 122 -22.14 -15.33 4.05
CA PRO A 122 -22.23 -16.63 3.39
C PRO A 122 -23.67 -16.93 2.96
N ALA A 123 -23.82 -17.73 1.90
CA ALA A 123 -25.10 -18.34 1.55
C ALA A 123 -25.53 -19.35 2.63
N PRO A 124 -26.84 -19.50 2.91
CA PRO A 124 -27.38 -20.70 3.54
C PRO A 124 -26.99 -21.96 2.76
N THR A 125 -26.59 -23.01 3.48
CA THR A 125 -26.06 -24.24 2.87
C THR A 125 -27.13 -25.30 2.60
N THR A 126 -28.32 -25.16 3.20
CA THR A 126 -29.43 -26.10 3.08
C THR A 126 -30.68 -25.37 2.61
N ALA A 127 -31.43 -26.00 1.70
CA ALA A 127 -32.68 -25.43 1.21
C ALA A 127 -33.77 -25.42 2.31
N PRO A 128 -34.66 -24.43 2.33
CA PRO A 128 -35.82 -24.44 3.22
C PRO A 128 -36.68 -25.71 3.00
N VAL A 129 -37.04 -26.39 4.09
CA VAL A 129 -37.96 -27.53 4.04
C VAL A 129 -39.38 -27.01 4.24
N CYS A 130 -40.24 -27.26 3.26
CA CYS A 130 -41.59 -26.71 3.20
C CYS A 130 -42.65 -27.78 3.45
N THR A 131 -43.59 -27.50 4.35
CA THR A 131 -44.73 -28.36 4.64
C THR A 131 -46.02 -27.55 4.50
N VAL A 132 -46.89 -27.94 3.57
CA VAL A 132 -48.21 -27.30 3.39
C VAL A 132 -49.09 -27.62 4.60
N GLN A 133 -49.56 -26.59 5.30
CA GLN A 133 -50.50 -26.73 6.41
C GLN A 133 -51.91 -26.76 5.85
N GLN A 134 -52.36 -27.94 5.36
CA GLN A 134 -53.74 -28.10 4.93
C GLN A 134 -54.70 -27.81 6.10
N GLY A 135 -55.65 -26.93 5.86
CA GLY A 135 -56.72 -26.62 6.80
C GLY A 135 -58.08 -26.79 6.13
N GLY A 136 -58.75 -27.92 6.37
CA GLY A 136 -60.16 -28.15 6.01
C GLY A 136 -60.47 -28.33 4.51
N ASP A 137 -61.50 -29.16 4.24
CA ASP A 137 -62.03 -29.67 2.96
C ASP A 137 -61.13 -29.64 1.70
N VAL A 138 -60.50 -30.80 1.46
CA VAL A 138 -59.80 -31.24 0.23
C VAL A 138 -60.74 -31.45 -0.97
N SER A 139 -61.92 -30.84 -0.99
CA SER A 139 -62.91 -31.02 -2.07
C SER A 139 -62.79 -30.03 -3.23
N ASP A 140 -61.97 -28.99 -3.08
CA ASP A 140 -61.64 -28.05 -4.16
C ASP A 140 -60.37 -28.56 -4.88
N ASP A 141 -60.57 -29.22 -6.02
CA ASP A 141 -59.52 -29.77 -6.88
C ASP A 141 -59.62 -29.08 -8.25
N ASN A 142 -59.69 -27.75 -8.25
CA ASN A 142 -59.69 -26.95 -9.47
C ASN A 142 -58.23 -26.64 -9.87
N PRO A 143 -57.64 -27.37 -10.84
CA PRO A 143 -56.24 -27.20 -11.19
C PRO A 143 -55.88 -25.82 -11.77
N ASN A 144 -56.88 -24.96 -12.05
CA ASN A 144 -56.66 -23.61 -12.57
C ASN A 144 -56.35 -22.58 -11.48
N ASP A 145 -56.51 -22.93 -10.20
CA ASP A 145 -56.16 -22.06 -9.06
C ASP A 145 -54.99 -22.58 -8.21
N ASP A 146 -54.39 -23.71 -8.62
CA ASP A 146 -53.15 -24.23 -8.05
C ASP A 146 -52.02 -23.18 -8.12
N GLU A 147 -51.36 -22.95 -6.99
CA GLU A 147 -50.21 -22.05 -6.90
C GLU A 147 -48.92 -22.86 -6.65
N THR A 148 -47.98 -22.77 -7.57
CA THR A 148 -46.65 -23.36 -7.42
C THR A 148 -45.68 -22.35 -6.81
N ARG A 149 -45.01 -22.74 -5.72
CA ARG A 149 -44.04 -21.90 -4.99
C ARG A 149 -42.71 -22.62 -4.79
N PHE A 150 -41.65 -21.83 -4.85
CA PHE A 150 -40.30 -22.16 -4.39
C PHE A 150 -39.90 -21.13 -3.34
N TYR A 151 -39.16 -21.55 -2.31
CA TYR A 151 -38.65 -20.67 -1.26
C TYR A 151 -37.13 -20.68 -1.24
N THR A 152 -36.52 -19.54 -0.98
CA THR A 152 -35.09 -19.44 -0.63
C THR A 152 -34.91 -18.48 0.53
N GLU A 153 -33.74 -18.48 1.15
CA GLU A 153 -33.40 -17.53 2.20
C GLU A 153 -32.00 -16.96 2.00
N THR A 154 -31.74 -15.82 2.64
CA THR A 154 -30.44 -15.15 2.70
C THR A 154 -30.12 -14.79 4.15
N PHE A 155 -28.86 -14.50 4.44
CA PHE A 155 -28.43 -13.92 5.71
C PHE A 155 -28.11 -12.44 5.58
N VAL A 156 -28.33 -11.70 6.67
CA VAL A 156 -28.08 -10.26 6.75
C VAL A 156 -27.27 -9.95 8.00
N SER A 157 -26.21 -9.16 7.83
CA SER A 157 -25.34 -8.73 8.93
C SER A 157 -26.01 -7.68 9.82
N ASP A 158 -25.41 -7.43 10.98
CA ASP A 158 -25.77 -6.30 11.84
C ASP A 158 -25.68 -4.95 11.11
N TYR A 159 -24.82 -4.86 10.08
CA TYR A 159 -24.63 -3.67 9.24
C TYR A 159 -25.67 -3.54 8.11
N GLY A 160 -26.59 -4.51 7.96
CA GLY A 160 -27.57 -4.51 6.88
C GLY A 160 -27.05 -5.00 5.54
N GLU A 161 -25.88 -5.64 5.51
CA GLU A 161 -25.30 -6.26 4.32
C GLU A 161 -25.96 -7.63 4.11
N GLU A 162 -26.50 -7.89 2.93
CA GLU A 162 -27.18 -9.14 2.59
C GLU A 162 -26.32 -10.00 1.67
N GLY A 163 -26.19 -11.28 2.01
CA GLY A 163 -25.46 -12.26 1.21
C GLY A 163 -26.28 -12.86 0.07
N PRO A 164 -25.69 -13.82 -0.67
CA PRO A 164 -26.38 -14.53 -1.73
C PRO A 164 -27.42 -15.51 -1.16
N PRO A 165 -28.44 -15.88 -1.96
CA PRO A 165 -29.43 -16.87 -1.55
C PRO A 165 -28.83 -18.26 -1.41
N GLY A 166 -29.43 -19.03 -0.51
CA GLY A 166 -29.21 -20.47 -0.44
C GLY A 166 -29.87 -21.22 -1.60
N PRO A 167 -29.71 -22.54 -1.67
CA PRO A 167 -30.43 -23.36 -2.63
C PRO A 167 -31.95 -23.23 -2.40
N ALA A 168 -32.71 -23.16 -3.50
CA ALA A 168 -34.16 -23.11 -3.45
C ALA A 168 -34.75 -24.42 -2.88
N SER A 169 -35.91 -24.30 -2.23
CA SER A 169 -36.70 -25.43 -1.76
C SER A 169 -37.12 -26.34 -2.91
N LEU A 170 -37.61 -27.53 -2.57
CA LEU A 170 -38.41 -28.31 -3.50
C LEU A 170 -39.70 -27.56 -3.86
N GLU A 171 -40.30 -27.95 -4.99
CA GLU A 171 -41.58 -27.42 -5.44
C GLU A 171 -42.67 -27.62 -4.38
N VAL A 172 -43.41 -26.56 -4.07
CA VAL A 172 -44.56 -26.59 -3.18
C VAL A 172 -45.80 -26.22 -3.98
N THR A 173 -46.70 -27.17 -4.20
CA THR A 173 -47.98 -26.94 -4.86
C THR A 173 -49.07 -26.71 -3.81
N LEU A 174 -49.74 -25.56 -3.90
CA LEU A 174 -50.92 -25.25 -3.09
C LEU A 174 -52.17 -25.47 -3.95
N ARG A 175 -52.91 -26.54 -3.64
CA ARG A 175 -54.19 -26.85 -4.28
C ARG A 175 -55.37 -25.98 -3.83
N THR A 176 -55.16 -25.20 -2.79
CA THR A 176 -56.17 -24.30 -2.26
C THR A 176 -55.51 -22.94 -2.05
N PRO A 177 -55.90 -21.92 -2.81
CA PRO A 177 -55.34 -20.58 -2.69
C PRO A 177 -55.36 -20.06 -1.26
N GLY A 178 -54.25 -19.49 -0.82
CA GLY A 178 -54.12 -18.92 0.53
C GLY A 178 -53.79 -19.93 1.64
N THR A 179 -53.56 -21.20 1.30
CA THR A 179 -53.06 -22.19 2.27
C THR A 179 -51.69 -21.77 2.82
N ALA A 180 -51.51 -21.95 4.13
CA ALA A 180 -50.28 -21.59 4.81
C ALA A 180 -49.17 -22.62 4.54
N VAL A 181 -47.92 -22.16 4.40
CA VAL A 181 -46.75 -23.03 4.23
C VAL A 181 -45.84 -22.90 5.45
N GLN A 182 -45.60 -24.00 6.14
CA GLN A 182 -44.61 -24.05 7.22
C GLN A 182 -43.23 -24.28 6.62
N LEU A 183 -42.31 -23.38 6.92
CA LEU A 183 -40.91 -23.45 6.53
C LEU A 183 -40.07 -23.89 7.74
N THR A 184 -39.15 -24.81 7.50
CA THR A 184 -37.99 -25.07 8.37
C THR A 184 -36.76 -24.52 7.65
N LEU A 185 -36.01 -23.65 8.33
CA LEU A 185 -34.96 -22.84 7.75
C LEU A 185 -33.57 -23.35 8.15
N ALA A 186 -32.55 -22.97 7.40
CA ALA A 186 -31.17 -23.34 7.62
C ALA A 186 -30.64 -22.78 8.96
N PRO A 187 -29.77 -23.52 9.66
CA PRO A 187 -29.03 -22.96 10.80
C PRO A 187 -28.09 -21.85 10.34
N VAL A 188 -27.82 -20.90 11.23
CA VAL A 188 -26.84 -19.83 10.96
C VAL A 188 -25.45 -20.46 10.81
N PRO A 189 -24.70 -20.16 9.74
CA PRO A 189 -23.34 -20.64 9.56
C PRO A 189 -22.46 -20.24 10.73
N LEU A 190 -21.53 -21.12 11.11
CA LEU A 190 -20.54 -20.86 12.17
C LEU A 190 -19.48 -19.81 11.79
N GLN A 191 -19.59 -19.20 10.61
CA GLN A 191 -18.70 -18.16 10.17
C GLN A 191 -18.93 -16.88 10.99
N ASN A 192 -17.87 -16.32 11.56
CA ASN A 192 -17.94 -15.11 12.38
C ASN A 192 -18.15 -13.85 11.51
N ALA A 193 -19.31 -13.71 10.87
CA ALA A 193 -19.66 -12.63 9.91
C ALA A 193 -20.73 -11.65 10.45
N SER A 194 -20.89 -11.57 11.78
CA SER A 194 -21.90 -10.71 12.44
C SER A 194 -23.33 -10.87 11.90
N ILE A 195 -23.75 -12.10 11.61
CA ILE A 195 -25.10 -12.39 11.10
C ILE A 195 -26.12 -12.17 12.22
N LYS A 196 -27.13 -11.34 11.95
CA LYS A 196 -28.19 -10.98 12.92
C LYS A 196 -29.59 -11.25 12.42
N ARG A 197 -29.79 -11.19 11.10
CA ARG A 197 -31.09 -11.35 10.48
C ARG A 197 -31.02 -12.35 9.32
N ARG A 198 -32.18 -12.85 8.92
CA ARG A 198 -32.38 -13.65 7.71
C ARG A 198 -33.57 -13.10 6.94
N ARG A 199 -33.54 -13.19 5.61
CA ARG A 199 -34.67 -12.84 4.74
C ARG A 199 -35.15 -14.08 4.02
N ILE A 200 -36.46 -14.25 3.94
CA ILE A 200 -37.12 -15.36 3.24
C ILE A 200 -37.72 -14.79 1.97
N TYR A 201 -37.46 -15.44 0.85
CA TYR A 201 -38.02 -15.09 -0.46
C TYR A 201 -38.84 -16.24 -1.00
N ARG A 202 -39.85 -15.93 -1.83
CA ARG A 202 -40.61 -16.95 -2.57
C ARG A 202 -40.81 -16.57 -4.02
N SER A 203 -40.89 -17.57 -4.89
CA SER A 203 -41.19 -17.37 -6.30
C SER A 203 -42.58 -16.76 -6.49
N ALA A 204 -42.67 -15.74 -7.33
CA ALA A 204 -43.92 -15.21 -7.84
C ALA A 204 -43.77 -14.97 -9.34
N SER A 205 -44.77 -15.37 -10.12
CA SER A 205 -44.83 -15.10 -11.56
C SER A 205 -45.65 -13.83 -11.81
N GLY A 206 -45.01 -12.81 -12.36
CA GLY A 206 -45.64 -11.54 -12.71
C GLY A 206 -45.17 -11.09 -14.09
N GLY A 207 -46.08 -10.92 -15.05
CA GLY A 207 -45.74 -10.36 -16.36
C GLY A 207 -44.91 -11.26 -17.29
N GLY A 208 -44.76 -12.55 -16.99
CA GLY A 208 -44.07 -13.53 -17.85
C GLY A 208 -42.68 -13.97 -17.36
N GLU A 209 -42.15 -13.37 -16.29
CA GLU A 209 -40.94 -13.84 -15.61
C GLU A 209 -41.27 -14.25 -14.17
N ALA A 210 -40.60 -15.31 -13.70
CA ALA A 210 -40.69 -15.77 -12.32
C ALA A 210 -39.50 -15.21 -11.54
N ASP A 211 -39.77 -14.51 -10.45
CA ASP A 211 -38.74 -13.90 -9.61
C ASP A 211 -38.99 -14.21 -8.12
N PHE A 212 -37.96 -14.11 -7.31
CA PHE A 212 -38.02 -14.33 -5.87
C PHE A 212 -38.31 -13.02 -5.14
N LEU A 213 -39.50 -12.90 -4.56
CA LEU A 213 -39.94 -11.72 -3.82
C LEU A 213 -39.89 -11.93 -2.31
N LEU A 214 -39.54 -10.88 -1.57
CA LEU A 214 -39.38 -10.92 -0.11
C LEU A 214 -40.71 -11.26 0.59
N VAL A 215 -40.68 -12.28 1.43
CA VAL A 215 -41.81 -12.71 2.28
C VAL A 215 -41.70 -12.11 3.68
N ALA A 216 -40.53 -12.24 4.31
CA ALA A 216 -40.31 -11.81 5.68
C ALA A 216 -38.82 -11.59 5.98
N GLU A 217 -38.54 -10.70 6.93
CA GLU A 217 -37.25 -10.55 7.59
C GLU A 217 -37.41 -10.98 9.04
N LEU A 218 -36.52 -11.86 9.52
CA LEU A 218 -36.58 -12.47 10.86
C LEU A 218 -35.21 -12.37 11.53
N ASP A 219 -35.17 -12.52 12.85
CA ASP A 219 -33.92 -12.75 13.57
C ASP A 219 -33.24 -14.02 13.05
N ALA A 220 -31.91 -13.98 12.93
CA ALA A 220 -31.14 -15.10 12.41
C ALA A 220 -31.29 -16.37 13.26
N SER A 221 -31.67 -16.28 14.53
CA SER A 221 -31.92 -17.47 15.38
C SER A 221 -33.25 -18.17 15.10
N VAL A 222 -34.17 -17.57 14.35
CA VAL A 222 -35.48 -18.18 14.04
C VAL A 222 -35.30 -19.24 12.95
N LEU A 223 -35.63 -20.49 13.29
CA LEU A 223 -35.47 -21.65 12.38
C LEU A 223 -36.79 -22.15 11.78
N SER A 224 -37.92 -21.51 12.09
CA SER A 224 -39.21 -21.90 11.54
C SER A 224 -40.09 -20.69 11.31
N TYR A 225 -40.84 -20.69 10.22
CA TYR A 225 -41.74 -19.59 9.84
C TYR A 225 -42.96 -20.13 9.11
N THR A 226 -44.13 -19.57 9.39
CA THR A 226 -45.37 -19.92 8.67
C THR A 226 -45.72 -18.82 7.69
N ASP A 227 -45.59 -19.07 6.40
CA ASP A 227 -45.99 -18.13 5.36
C ASP A 227 -47.51 -18.14 5.16
N LYS A 228 -48.14 -16.99 5.39
CA LYS A 228 -49.57 -16.71 5.13
C LYS A 228 -49.76 -15.46 4.26
N ILE A 229 -48.69 -14.93 3.66
CA ILE A 229 -48.70 -13.65 2.98
C ILE A 229 -49.31 -13.80 1.59
N PRO A 230 -50.33 -13.02 1.20
CA PRO A 230 -50.84 -13.02 -0.18
C PRO A 230 -49.80 -12.49 -1.18
N ALA A 231 -49.77 -12.99 -2.41
CA ALA A 231 -48.75 -12.63 -3.41
C ALA A 231 -48.66 -11.11 -3.69
N LYS A 232 -49.79 -10.40 -3.65
CA LYS A 232 -49.85 -8.93 -3.80
C LYS A 232 -49.16 -8.13 -2.68
N ASN A 233 -48.86 -8.77 -1.55
CA ASN A 233 -48.24 -8.15 -0.37
C ASN A 233 -46.78 -8.58 -0.21
N LEU A 234 -46.20 -9.23 -1.22
CA LEU A 234 -44.77 -9.54 -1.23
C LEU A 234 -43.95 -8.26 -1.39
N GLY A 235 -42.76 -8.27 -0.80
CA GLY A 235 -41.81 -7.17 -0.85
C GLY A 235 -40.97 -7.16 -2.14
N PRO A 236 -39.81 -6.49 -2.12
CA PRO A 236 -38.96 -6.35 -3.30
C PRO A 236 -38.38 -7.69 -3.77
N SER A 237 -37.94 -7.70 -5.03
CA SER A 237 -37.18 -8.80 -5.62
C SER A 237 -35.80 -8.95 -5.00
N LEU A 238 -35.32 -10.19 -4.95
CA LEU A 238 -33.98 -10.56 -4.53
C LEU A 238 -32.92 -10.06 -5.52
N ALA A 239 -32.07 -9.14 -5.07
CA ALA A 239 -31.03 -8.51 -5.88
C ALA A 239 -29.60 -9.00 -5.59
N THR A 240 -29.39 -9.83 -4.56
CA THR A 240 -28.05 -10.17 -4.04
C THR A 240 -27.50 -11.51 -4.52
N TRP A 241 -28.01 -12.04 -5.65
CA TRP A 241 -27.60 -13.34 -6.21
C TRP A 241 -26.08 -13.52 -6.27
N ASP A 242 -25.37 -12.49 -6.74
CA ASP A 242 -23.93 -12.54 -6.96
C ASP A 242 -23.10 -11.86 -5.84
N TYR A 243 -23.70 -11.55 -4.69
CA TYR A 243 -23.02 -10.87 -3.58
C TYR A 243 -22.18 -11.84 -2.75
N LEU A 244 -21.32 -12.59 -3.43
CA LEU A 244 -20.51 -13.65 -2.86
C LEU A 244 -19.45 -13.08 -1.89
N PRO A 245 -19.12 -13.80 -0.81
CA PRO A 245 -18.01 -13.44 0.05
C PRO A 245 -16.68 -13.55 -0.70
N PRO A 246 -15.66 -12.76 -0.33
CA PRO A 246 -14.33 -12.93 -0.88
C PRO A 246 -13.74 -14.30 -0.53
N PRO A 247 -12.88 -14.87 -1.39
CA PRO A 247 -12.26 -16.17 -1.15
C PRO A 247 -11.29 -16.12 0.03
N GLU A 248 -11.05 -17.27 0.67
CA GLU A 248 -10.23 -17.35 1.88
C GLU A 248 -8.78 -16.94 1.60
N ASN A 249 -8.19 -17.48 0.53
CA ASN A 249 -6.81 -17.20 0.15
C ASN A 249 -6.57 -15.80 -0.47
N MET A 250 -7.54 -14.88 -0.38
CA MET A 250 -7.38 -13.53 -0.89
C MET A 250 -6.27 -12.78 -0.17
N THR A 251 -5.29 -12.39 -0.97
CA THR A 251 -4.10 -11.62 -0.60
C THR A 251 -4.17 -10.28 -1.31
N GLY A 252 -3.67 -9.23 -0.67
CA GLY A 252 -3.79 -7.88 -1.23
C GLY A 252 -5.19 -7.33 -1.03
N LEU A 253 -5.25 -6.06 -0.66
CA LEU A 253 -6.48 -5.31 -0.61
C LEU A 253 -6.15 -3.84 -0.84
N CYS A 254 -6.76 -3.26 -1.86
CA CYS A 254 -6.66 -1.84 -2.12
C CYS A 254 -8.00 -1.29 -2.60
N LEU A 255 -8.15 0.02 -2.50
CA LEU A 255 -9.38 0.71 -2.88
C LEU A 255 -9.11 1.62 -4.07
N MET A 256 -9.86 1.44 -5.14
CA MET A 256 -9.85 2.30 -6.32
C MET A 256 -10.67 3.57 -6.07
N ALA A 257 -10.41 4.63 -6.85
CA ALA A 257 -11.03 5.95 -6.62
C ALA A 257 -12.56 5.97 -6.75
N ASN A 258 -13.15 4.99 -7.43
CA ASN A 258 -14.60 4.79 -7.61
C ASN A 258 -15.23 3.87 -6.56
N GLY A 259 -14.54 3.61 -5.44
CA GLY A 259 -15.09 2.82 -4.33
C GLY A 259 -15.09 1.31 -4.56
N ILE A 260 -14.48 0.83 -5.64
CA ILE A 260 -14.28 -0.58 -5.93
C ILE A 260 -13.07 -1.08 -5.13
N ALA A 261 -13.26 -2.11 -4.30
CA ALA A 261 -12.15 -2.79 -3.66
C ALA A 261 -11.57 -3.85 -4.62
N ALA A 262 -10.25 -3.96 -4.66
CA ALA A 262 -9.56 -4.96 -5.45
C ALA A 262 -8.67 -5.83 -4.55
N GLY A 263 -8.64 -7.11 -4.86
CA GLY A 263 -7.83 -8.12 -4.19
C GLY A 263 -7.36 -9.18 -5.19
N PHE A 264 -6.46 -10.07 -4.78
CA PHE A 264 -5.99 -11.13 -5.65
C PHE A 264 -5.78 -12.46 -4.91
N ALA A 265 -5.78 -13.57 -5.63
CA ALA A 265 -5.45 -14.88 -5.08
C ALA A 265 -4.75 -15.70 -6.18
N GLY A 266 -3.48 -16.06 -5.96
CA GLY A 266 -2.69 -16.72 -6.99
C GLY A 266 -2.57 -15.84 -8.23
N ASN A 267 -3.06 -16.31 -9.37
CA ASN A 267 -3.09 -15.59 -10.66
C ASN A 267 -4.48 -15.00 -10.99
N GLU A 268 -5.37 -14.90 -10.01
CA GLU A 268 -6.68 -14.28 -10.19
C GLU A 268 -6.72 -12.91 -9.48
N VAL A 269 -7.16 -11.89 -10.19
CA VAL A 269 -7.54 -10.58 -9.62
C VAL A 269 -9.06 -10.50 -9.57
N MET A 270 -9.58 -9.96 -8.48
CA MET A 270 -11.02 -9.82 -8.28
C MET A 270 -11.38 -8.41 -7.87
N PHE A 271 -12.59 -8.00 -8.19
CA PHE A 271 -13.14 -6.70 -7.86
C PHE A 271 -14.46 -6.83 -7.12
N SER A 272 -14.65 -6.02 -6.08
CA SER A 272 -15.92 -5.93 -5.36
C SER A 272 -16.95 -5.14 -6.16
N GLU A 273 -18.21 -5.24 -5.75
CA GLU A 273 -19.20 -4.23 -6.14
C GLU A 273 -18.80 -2.84 -5.62
N ALA A 274 -19.17 -1.80 -6.36
CA ALA A 274 -18.78 -0.42 -6.04
C ALA A 274 -19.39 0.00 -4.70
N TYR A 275 -18.55 0.51 -3.79
CA TYR A 275 -18.94 0.91 -2.44
C TYR A 275 -19.49 -0.23 -1.55
N LEU A 276 -19.38 -1.49 -1.99
CA LEU A 276 -19.83 -2.68 -1.26
C LEU A 276 -18.66 -3.68 -1.11
N PRO A 277 -17.66 -3.42 -0.24
CA PRO A 277 -16.49 -4.29 -0.09
C PRO A 277 -16.78 -5.72 0.38
N TYR A 278 -18.03 -6.04 0.74
CA TYR A 278 -18.45 -7.38 1.16
C TYR A 278 -18.92 -8.27 0.00
N ALA A 279 -19.19 -7.69 -1.18
CA ALA A 279 -19.76 -8.40 -2.33
C ALA A 279 -18.73 -8.53 -3.46
N TRP A 280 -18.37 -9.77 -3.82
CA TRP A 280 -17.31 -10.09 -4.79
C TRP A 280 -17.82 -11.05 -5.89
N PRO A 281 -18.62 -10.53 -6.84
CA PRO A 281 -19.19 -11.34 -7.92
C PRO A 281 -18.13 -12.10 -8.74
N GLU A 282 -18.47 -13.32 -9.16
CA GLU A 282 -17.58 -14.13 -10.03
C GLU A 282 -17.33 -13.48 -11.39
N VAL A 283 -18.31 -12.74 -11.92
CA VAL A 283 -18.19 -12.02 -13.20
C VAL A 283 -17.12 -10.92 -13.19
N ASN A 284 -16.76 -10.43 -12.00
CA ASN A 284 -15.76 -9.38 -11.79
C ASN A 284 -14.36 -9.97 -11.51
N ARG A 285 -14.13 -11.23 -11.88
CA ARG A 285 -12.83 -11.91 -11.72
C ARG A 285 -12.11 -12.00 -13.05
N HIS A 286 -10.81 -11.76 -13.01
CA HIS A 286 -9.94 -11.84 -14.18
C HIS A 286 -8.68 -12.62 -13.88
N THR A 287 -8.14 -13.27 -14.89
CA THR A 287 -6.96 -14.12 -14.76
C THR A 287 -5.74 -13.46 -15.39
N THR A 288 -4.59 -13.59 -14.73
CA THR A 288 -3.26 -13.26 -15.26
C THR A 288 -2.52 -14.53 -15.65
N ALA A 289 -1.55 -14.41 -16.56
CA ALA A 289 -0.74 -15.55 -16.99
C ALA A 289 0.14 -16.10 -15.85
N GLU A 290 0.70 -15.22 -15.01
CA GLU A 290 1.53 -15.57 -13.87
C GLU A 290 0.87 -15.18 -12.54
N ASP A 291 1.34 -15.80 -11.44
CA ASP A 291 0.92 -15.42 -10.09
C ASP A 291 1.16 -13.93 -9.82
N ILE A 292 0.17 -13.31 -9.20
CA ILE A 292 0.20 -11.91 -8.78
C ILE A 292 1.04 -11.79 -7.51
N VAL A 293 1.91 -10.77 -7.49
CA VAL A 293 2.77 -10.45 -6.34
C VAL A 293 2.24 -9.24 -5.59
N ALA A 294 1.79 -8.20 -6.32
CA ALA A 294 1.30 -6.96 -5.73
C ALA A 294 0.27 -6.28 -6.63
N ILE A 295 -0.59 -5.48 -6.01
CA ILE A 295 -1.58 -4.64 -6.69
C ILE A 295 -1.51 -3.23 -6.12
N CYS A 296 -1.71 -2.22 -6.96
CA CYS A 296 -1.74 -0.84 -6.51
C CYS A 296 -2.71 -0.02 -7.38
N PRO A 297 -3.64 0.75 -6.77
CA PRO A 297 -4.60 1.55 -7.51
C PRO A 297 -3.98 2.87 -7.98
N LEU A 298 -4.31 3.27 -9.21
CA LEU A 298 -4.02 4.58 -9.80
C LEU A 298 -5.33 5.16 -10.34
N GLY A 299 -6.03 5.95 -9.52
CA GLY A 299 -7.35 6.47 -9.89
C GLY A 299 -8.37 5.35 -10.09
N THR A 300 -8.91 5.23 -11.30
CA THR A 300 -9.83 4.16 -11.72
C THR A 300 -9.12 2.99 -12.42
N SER A 301 -7.80 2.97 -12.41
CA SER A 301 -6.98 1.88 -12.92
C SER A 301 -6.32 1.13 -11.77
N LEU A 302 -6.04 -0.15 -11.98
CA LEU A 302 -5.30 -1.02 -11.08
C LEU A 302 -4.08 -1.57 -11.82
N VAL A 303 -2.89 -1.24 -11.32
CA VAL A 303 -1.65 -1.88 -11.76
C VAL A 303 -1.51 -3.18 -10.98
N VAL A 304 -1.35 -4.28 -11.71
CA VAL A 304 -1.18 -5.63 -11.16
C VAL A 304 0.20 -6.13 -11.56
N ALA A 305 1.09 -6.24 -10.58
CA ALA A 305 2.45 -6.69 -10.80
C ALA A 305 2.57 -8.20 -10.47
N THR A 306 3.09 -8.98 -11.41
CA THR A 306 3.13 -10.45 -11.35
C THR A 306 4.57 -10.96 -11.21
N LYS A 307 4.74 -12.29 -11.15
CA LYS A 307 6.06 -12.95 -11.28
C LYS A 307 6.65 -12.88 -12.70
N GLY A 308 5.89 -12.38 -13.68
CA GLY A 308 6.27 -12.23 -15.08
C GLY A 308 5.99 -10.83 -15.58
N GLU A 309 4.99 -10.68 -16.45
CA GLU A 309 4.63 -9.38 -17.05
C GLU A 309 3.51 -8.68 -16.25
N PRO A 310 3.56 -7.36 -16.07
CA PRO A 310 2.51 -6.62 -15.37
C PRO A 310 1.25 -6.48 -16.22
N TYR A 311 0.12 -6.27 -15.54
CA TYR A 311 -1.19 -6.03 -16.14
C TYR A 311 -1.74 -4.68 -15.68
N LEU A 312 -2.54 -4.06 -16.53
CA LEU A 312 -3.34 -2.89 -16.20
C LEU A 312 -4.81 -3.25 -16.34
N PHE A 313 -5.58 -3.07 -15.27
CA PHE A 313 -7.03 -3.19 -15.29
C PHE A 313 -7.62 -1.79 -15.17
N SER A 314 -8.59 -1.44 -16.00
CA SER A 314 -9.24 -0.13 -15.93
C SER A 314 -10.73 -0.25 -16.23
N GLY A 315 -11.53 0.54 -15.51
CA GLY A 315 -12.97 0.59 -15.67
C GLY A 315 -13.62 1.55 -14.68
N VAL A 316 -14.80 2.05 -15.04
CA VAL A 316 -15.57 2.98 -14.20
C VAL A 316 -16.59 2.24 -13.32
N SER A 317 -17.07 1.09 -13.77
CA SER A 317 -17.95 0.17 -13.02
C SER A 317 -17.34 -1.23 -12.94
N PRO A 318 -17.64 -2.02 -11.87
CA PRO A 318 -17.05 -3.35 -11.66
C PRO A 318 -17.18 -4.28 -12.87
N SER A 319 -18.38 -4.37 -13.44
CA SER A 319 -18.70 -5.23 -14.58
C SER A 319 -18.07 -4.80 -15.91
N THR A 320 -17.54 -3.57 -15.98
CA THR A 320 -16.90 -3.01 -17.18
C THR A 320 -15.37 -2.98 -17.06
N ILE A 321 -14.82 -3.47 -15.95
CA ILE A 321 -13.36 -3.53 -15.80
C ILE A 321 -12.80 -4.46 -16.86
N SER A 322 -11.82 -3.96 -17.59
CA SER A 322 -11.11 -4.72 -18.61
C SER A 322 -9.62 -4.72 -18.30
N GLY A 323 -9.00 -5.88 -18.49
CA GLY A 323 -7.56 -6.08 -18.27
C GLY A 323 -6.79 -6.10 -19.59
N SER A 324 -5.65 -5.42 -19.61
CA SER A 324 -4.67 -5.53 -20.69
C SER A 324 -3.31 -5.94 -20.12
N LYS A 325 -2.68 -6.94 -20.74
CA LYS A 325 -1.29 -7.29 -20.44
C LYS A 325 -0.37 -6.21 -20.99
N ILE A 326 0.58 -5.76 -20.16
CA ILE A 326 1.56 -4.78 -20.59
C ILE A 326 2.78 -5.53 -21.17
N PRO A 327 3.21 -5.24 -22.41
CA PRO A 327 4.30 -5.97 -23.07
C PRO A 327 5.67 -5.54 -22.54
N SER A 328 5.93 -5.81 -21.26
CA SER A 328 7.17 -5.49 -20.58
C SER A 328 7.58 -6.63 -19.66
N MET A 329 8.77 -7.20 -19.88
CA MET A 329 9.31 -8.33 -19.12
C MET A 329 9.85 -7.89 -17.75
N GLN A 330 8.98 -7.33 -16.92
CA GLN A 330 9.33 -6.70 -15.64
C GLN A 330 8.57 -7.34 -14.47
N ALA A 331 9.10 -8.44 -13.96
CA ALA A 331 8.57 -9.14 -12.79
C ALA A 331 8.67 -8.29 -11.53
N CYS A 332 7.75 -8.49 -10.58
CA CYS A 332 7.80 -7.90 -9.25
C CYS A 332 8.42 -8.87 -8.24
N LEU A 333 9.48 -8.43 -7.55
CA LEU A 333 10.24 -9.27 -6.62
C LEU A 333 9.81 -9.10 -5.16
N SER A 334 9.27 -7.94 -4.80
CA SER A 334 8.78 -7.68 -3.45
C SER A 334 7.42 -7.02 -3.48
N ARG A 335 6.46 -7.67 -2.83
CA ARG A 335 5.11 -7.14 -2.68
C ARG A 335 5.06 -5.79 -1.97
N ARG A 336 5.88 -5.60 -0.93
CA ARG A 336 5.90 -4.36 -0.14
C ARG A 336 6.73 -3.25 -0.77
N SER A 337 7.32 -3.48 -1.93
CA SER A 337 8.02 -2.44 -2.69
C SER A 337 7.08 -1.60 -3.56
N MET A 338 5.85 -2.08 -3.79
CA MET A 338 4.91 -1.42 -4.68
C MET A 338 4.26 -0.22 -3.98
N VAL A 339 4.48 0.99 -4.51
CA VAL A 339 3.91 2.23 -3.98
C VAL A 339 3.34 3.10 -5.10
N ALA A 340 2.17 3.69 -4.84
CA ALA A 340 1.63 4.73 -5.71
C ALA A 340 2.32 6.07 -5.41
N MET A 341 2.73 6.73 -6.49
CA MET A 341 3.20 8.11 -6.50
C MET A 341 2.25 8.96 -7.36
N GLU A 342 2.59 10.23 -7.59
CA GLU A 342 1.80 11.12 -8.42
C GLU A 342 1.80 10.66 -9.89
N GLY A 343 0.74 9.93 -10.28
CA GLY A 343 0.48 9.53 -11.67
C GLY A 343 1.10 8.19 -12.11
N PHE A 344 1.92 7.55 -11.27
CA PHE A 344 2.56 6.27 -11.57
C PHE A 344 2.79 5.44 -10.31
N VAL A 345 2.99 4.14 -10.49
CA VAL A 345 3.40 3.20 -9.44
C VAL A 345 4.86 2.84 -9.64
N LEU A 346 5.60 2.71 -8.55
CA LEU A 346 6.93 2.10 -8.53
C LEU A 346 6.88 0.76 -7.82
N TYR A 347 7.61 -0.24 -8.33
CA TYR A 347 7.88 -1.49 -7.62
C TYR A 347 9.30 -2.00 -7.91
N ALA A 348 9.84 -2.85 -7.03
CA ALA A 348 11.14 -3.48 -7.21
C ALA A 348 11.03 -4.65 -8.21
N GLY A 349 11.63 -4.48 -9.39
CA GLY A 349 11.79 -5.53 -10.37
C GLY A 349 13.19 -6.12 -10.42
N THR A 350 13.43 -7.02 -11.37
CA THR A 350 14.71 -7.74 -11.50
C THR A 350 15.87 -6.81 -11.84
N ASN A 351 15.66 -5.77 -12.65
CA ASN A 351 16.75 -4.93 -13.16
C ASN A 351 16.83 -3.55 -12.49
N GLY A 352 15.89 -3.22 -11.59
CA GLY A 352 15.76 -1.90 -10.99
C GLY A 352 14.36 -1.64 -10.47
N LEU A 353 14.07 -0.39 -10.10
CA LEU A 353 12.70 0.05 -9.85
C LEU A 353 11.95 0.20 -11.18
N VAL A 354 10.81 -0.45 -11.28
CA VAL A 354 9.93 -0.41 -12.45
C VAL A 354 8.84 0.61 -12.17
N SER A 355 8.65 1.52 -13.12
CA SER A 355 7.56 2.49 -13.12
C SER A 355 6.47 2.07 -14.09
N VAL A 356 5.21 2.17 -13.67
CA VAL A 356 4.03 1.93 -14.50
C VAL A 356 3.06 3.08 -14.31
N ASP A 357 2.69 3.77 -15.39
CA ASP A 357 1.69 4.84 -15.33
C ASP A 357 0.25 4.32 -15.53
N ALA A 358 -0.73 5.21 -15.37
CA ALA A 358 -2.15 4.87 -15.55
C ALA A 358 -2.54 4.51 -17.00
N ASN A 359 -1.67 4.76 -17.98
CA ASN A 359 -1.86 4.43 -19.39
C ASN A 359 -1.18 3.11 -19.78
N GLY A 360 -0.47 2.45 -18.86
CA GLY A 360 0.26 1.20 -19.10
C GLY A 360 1.65 1.41 -19.71
N ASN A 361 2.19 2.63 -19.70
CA ASN A 361 3.59 2.84 -20.07
C ASN A 361 4.50 2.33 -18.95
N VAL A 362 5.53 1.59 -19.34
CA VAL A 362 6.51 1.00 -18.40
C VAL A 362 7.89 1.55 -18.69
N ALA A 363 8.60 1.96 -17.63
CA ALA A 363 10.00 2.34 -17.71
C ALA A 363 10.78 1.84 -16.50
N LEU A 364 12.07 1.54 -16.69
CA LEU A 364 12.97 1.19 -15.60
C LEU A 364 13.51 2.48 -14.97
N ALA A 365 12.87 2.94 -13.89
CA ALA A 365 13.10 4.25 -13.28
C ALA A 365 14.55 4.43 -12.78
N THR A 366 15.22 3.37 -12.32
CA THR A 366 16.60 3.46 -11.83
C THR A 366 17.66 3.19 -12.90
N GLU A 367 17.27 2.95 -14.15
CA GLU A 367 18.20 2.50 -15.20
C GLU A 367 19.42 3.42 -15.34
N GLN A 368 19.21 4.73 -15.35
CA GLN A 368 20.30 5.70 -15.55
C GLN A 368 21.27 5.79 -14.37
N ILE A 369 20.89 5.31 -13.19
CA ILE A 369 21.61 5.56 -11.94
C ILE A 369 22.10 4.31 -11.24
N VAL A 370 21.51 3.13 -11.47
CA VAL A 370 21.95 1.85 -10.90
C VAL A 370 21.96 0.81 -12.00
N SER A 371 23.05 0.05 -12.14
CA SER A 371 23.08 -1.07 -13.08
C SER A 371 22.29 -2.27 -12.54
N PRO A 372 21.75 -3.17 -13.40
CA PRO A 372 21.05 -4.36 -12.96
C PRO A 372 21.88 -5.24 -12.01
N GLU A 373 23.19 -5.36 -12.25
CA GLU A 373 24.11 -6.14 -11.42
C GLU A 373 24.28 -5.51 -10.03
N GLN A 374 24.38 -4.18 -9.96
CA GLN A 374 24.44 -3.44 -8.70
C GLN A 374 23.12 -3.54 -7.93
N TRP A 375 21.99 -3.43 -8.64
CA TRP A 375 20.66 -3.56 -8.07
C TRP A 375 20.50 -4.92 -7.36
N GLN A 376 20.84 -6.00 -8.05
CA GLN A 376 20.76 -7.35 -7.50
C GLN A 376 21.76 -7.58 -6.35
N SER A 377 23.03 -7.20 -6.56
CA SER A 377 24.10 -7.50 -5.60
C SER A 377 24.09 -6.62 -4.35
N GLN A 378 23.58 -5.40 -4.43
CA GLN A 378 23.67 -4.43 -3.31
C GLN A 378 22.34 -4.16 -2.64
N PHE A 379 21.22 -4.16 -3.38
CA PHE A 379 19.91 -3.74 -2.87
C PHE A 379 18.99 -4.90 -2.49
N ASN A 380 19.31 -6.14 -2.89
CA ASN A 380 18.50 -7.33 -2.59
C ASN A 380 16.99 -7.07 -2.82
N PRO A 381 16.55 -6.89 -4.07
CA PRO A 381 15.25 -6.33 -4.40
C PRO A 381 14.04 -7.07 -3.81
N ALA A 382 14.16 -8.38 -3.57
CA ALA A 382 13.10 -9.18 -2.93
C ALA A 382 12.88 -8.81 -1.45
N SER A 383 13.84 -8.16 -0.80
CA SER A 383 13.74 -7.69 0.59
C SER A 383 13.17 -6.28 0.74
N ILE A 384 12.99 -5.54 -0.36
CA ILE A 384 12.63 -4.13 -0.35
C ILE A 384 11.22 -3.90 0.20
N VAL A 385 11.08 -2.88 1.03
CA VAL A 385 9.83 -2.42 1.64
C VAL A 385 9.80 -0.92 1.51
N ALA A 386 8.81 -0.37 0.82
CA ALA A 386 8.85 1.01 0.39
C ALA A 386 7.63 1.80 0.85
N TYR A 387 7.85 3.10 1.01
CA TYR A 387 6.86 4.08 1.41
C TYR A 387 7.05 5.36 0.61
N PRO A 388 5.98 5.93 0.03
CA PRO A 388 6.06 7.21 -0.66
C PRO A 388 5.96 8.35 0.36
N TRP A 389 6.97 9.24 0.41
CA TRP A 389 6.91 10.43 1.24
C TRP A 389 7.54 11.62 0.52
N ARG A 390 6.82 12.74 0.44
CA ARG A 390 7.28 13.99 -0.21
C ARG A 390 7.80 13.81 -1.64
N GLY A 391 7.15 12.95 -2.42
CA GLY A 391 7.55 12.64 -3.80
C GLY A 391 8.80 11.77 -3.91
N GLU A 392 9.29 11.21 -2.80
CA GLU A 392 10.47 10.35 -2.74
C GLU A 392 10.07 8.90 -2.41
N TYR A 393 10.82 7.96 -2.96
CA TYR A 393 10.67 6.52 -2.71
C TYR A 393 11.63 6.14 -1.58
N ILE A 394 11.09 5.96 -0.37
CA ILE A 394 11.90 5.60 0.81
C ILE A 394 11.76 4.11 1.03
N ALA A 395 12.87 3.38 0.94
CA ALA A 395 12.87 1.93 1.00
C ALA A 395 13.85 1.40 2.04
N CYS A 396 13.34 0.56 2.95
CA CYS A 396 14.19 -0.29 3.76
C CYS A 396 14.43 -1.64 3.06
N TYR A 397 15.62 -2.18 3.24
CA TYR A 397 16.07 -3.41 2.59
C TYR A 397 17.17 -4.10 3.39
N THR A 398 17.39 -5.37 3.11
CA THR A 398 18.44 -6.17 3.74
C THR A 398 19.65 -6.22 2.82
N LYS A 399 20.77 -5.64 3.26
CA LYS A 399 22.07 -5.73 2.57
C LYS A 399 22.56 -7.19 2.50
N PRO A 400 23.52 -7.49 1.60
CA PRO A 400 24.13 -8.82 1.51
C PRO A 400 24.78 -9.32 2.80
N ASP A 401 25.23 -8.41 3.67
CA ASP A 401 25.80 -8.73 4.99
C ASP A 401 24.73 -9.00 6.08
N GLY A 402 23.44 -8.98 5.70
CA GLY A 402 22.30 -9.23 6.59
C GLY A 402 21.83 -8.01 7.38
N LYS A 403 22.49 -6.86 7.26
CA LYS A 403 22.07 -5.64 7.97
C LYS A 403 20.92 -4.95 7.24
N GLN A 404 20.04 -4.31 8.02
CA GLN A 404 19.02 -3.42 7.47
C GLN A 404 19.65 -2.08 7.09
N ASP A 405 19.22 -1.52 5.97
CA ASP A 405 19.56 -0.16 5.56
C ASP A 405 18.38 0.51 4.84
N VAL A 406 18.47 1.82 4.64
CA VAL A 406 17.43 2.63 4.01
C VAL A 406 18.03 3.47 2.90
N PHE A 407 17.48 3.34 1.70
CA PHE A 407 17.76 4.24 0.60
C PHE A 407 16.53 5.08 0.26
N VAL A 408 16.80 6.28 -0.25
CA VAL A 408 15.81 7.21 -0.78
C VAL A 408 16.12 7.39 -2.26
N PHE A 409 15.16 7.06 -3.12
CA PHE A 409 15.22 7.36 -4.54
C PHE A 409 14.33 8.57 -4.85
N SER A 410 14.88 9.56 -5.55
CA SER A 410 14.13 10.72 -6.04
C SER A 410 13.86 10.57 -7.55
N PRO A 411 12.61 10.34 -7.98
CA PRO A 411 12.26 10.28 -9.40
C PRO A 411 12.50 11.61 -10.13
N VAL A 412 12.43 12.74 -9.42
CA VAL A 412 12.64 14.08 -10.00
C VAL A 412 14.13 14.37 -10.20
N ASN A 413 14.96 14.11 -9.18
CA ASN A 413 16.39 14.39 -9.26
C ASN A 413 17.18 13.28 -9.96
N MET A 414 16.58 12.10 -10.11
CA MET A 414 17.21 10.87 -10.59
C MET A 414 18.48 10.56 -9.80
N ASP A 415 18.35 10.47 -8.47
CA ASP A 415 19.46 10.15 -7.58
C ASP A 415 19.05 9.20 -6.45
N ILE A 416 20.05 8.63 -5.79
CA ILE A 416 19.90 7.81 -4.58
C ILE A 416 20.64 8.46 -3.41
N ARG A 417 20.05 8.37 -2.21
CA ARG A 417 20.65 8.77 -0.94
C ARG A 417 20.41 7.69 0.10
N TYR A 418 21.22 7.67 1.16
CA TYR A 418 21.02 6.78 2.30
C TYR A 418 20.53 7.53 3.53
N LEU A 419 19.82 6.83 4.41
CA LEU A 419 19.50 7.30 5.75
C LEU A 419 20.14 6.34 6.76
N SER A 420 20.85 6.88 7.74
CA SER A 420 21.60 6.07 8.72
C SER A 420 20.71 5.33 9.73
N THR A 421 19.41 5.65 9.76
CA THR A 421 18.46 5.11 10.74
C THR A 421 17.49 4.13 10.07
N PRO A 422 17.74 2.80 10.19
CA PRO A 422 16.82 1.79 9.67
C PRO A 422 15.55 1.65 10.52
N PHE A 423 14.49 1.18 9.88
CA PHE A 423 13.19 0.92 10.51
C PHE A 423 12.51 -0.31 9.88
N ASP A 424 11.64 -0.96 10.65
CA ASP A 424 11.01 -2.24 10.29
C ASP A 424 9.73 -2.06 9.47
N CYS A 425 8.94 -1.02 9.80
CA CYS A 425 7.76 -0.60 9.06
C CYS A 425 7.47 0.89 9.28
N ALA A 426 6.61 1.45 8.45
CA ALA A 426 6.23 2.85 8.53
C ALA A 426 4.78 3.10 8.14
N TRP A 427 4.29 4.29 8.45
CA TRP A 427 3.01 4.83 8.02
C TRP A 427 3.14 6.32 7.71
N VAL A 428 2.54 6.75 6.61
CA VAL A 428 2.65 8.13 6.12
C VAL A 428 1.34 8.89 6.42
N ASP A 429 1.47 9.97 7.19
CA ASP A 429 0.41 10.92 7.51
C ASP A 429 0.40 12.05 6.47
N LEU A 430 -0.49 11.95 5.48
CA LEU A 430 -0.61 12.97 4.44
C LEU A 430 -1.13 14.31 4.99
N ALA A 431 -1.97 14.30 6.03
CA ALA A 431 -2.56 15.52 6.56
C ALA A 431 -1.54 16.36 7.35
N LYS A 432 -0.61 15.68 8.04
CA LYS A 432 0.45 16.34 8.81
C LYS A 432 1.79 16.42 8.09
N ASP A 433 1.91 15.83 6.90
CA ASP A 433 3.15 15.66 6.15
C ASP A 433 4.28 15.02 7.01
N MET A 434 3.95 13.90 7.67
CA MET A 434 4.87 13.18 8.53
C MET A 434 4.92 11.70 8.19
N MET A 435 6.13 11.13 8.20
CA MET A 435 6.31 9.69 8.13
C MET A 435 6.63 9.16 9.53
N ARG A 436 5.77 8.29 10.06
CA ARG A 436 6.01 7.58 11.32
C ARG A 436 6.66 6.25 11.01
N VAL A 437 7.74 5.95 11.69
CA VAL A 437 8.54 4.73 11.52
C VAL A 437 8.56 3.96 12.83
N VAL A 438 8.63 2.63 12.73
CA VAL A 438 8.75 1.74 13.88
C VAL A 438 10.08 1.01 13.82
N THR A 439 10.81 1.01 14.94
CA THR A 439 12.01 0.21 15.15
C THR A 439 11.80 -0.68 16.37
N GLY A 440 11.74 -1.99 16.16
CA GLY A 440 11.30 -2.95 17.16
C GLY A 440 9.82 -2.78 17.48
N ASP A 441 9.53 -2.17 18.62
CA ASP A 441 8.19 -1.90 19.16
C ASP A 441 7.93 -0.39 19.37
N LYS A 442 8.90 0.48 19.03
CA LYS A 442 8.83 1.91 19.28
C LYS A 442 8.56 2.69 18.00
N MET A 443 7.53 3.51 18.02
CA MET A 443 7.15 4.41 16.94
C MET A 443 7.70 5.82 17.18
N SER A 444 8.31 6.40 16.16
CA SER A 444 8.81 7.77 16.13
C SER A 444 8.54 8.42 14.77
N VAL A 445 8.73 9.73 14.65
CA VAL A 445 8.62 10.48 13.38
C VAL A 445 10.00 10.58 12.72
N LEU A 446 10.11 10.11 11.48
CA LEU A 446 11.29 10.26 10.65
C LEU A 446 11.51 11.75 10.35
N ALA A 447 12.73 12.24 10.57
CA ALA A 447 13.07 13.67 10.47
C ALA A 447 12.19 14.60 11.33
N GLY A 448 11.64 14.09 12.46
CA GLY A 448 10.81 14.84 13.40
C GLY A 448 11.55 15.46 14.59
N GLY A 449 12.85 15.18 14.75
CA GLY A 449 13.69 15.69 15.83
C GLY A 449 14.03 17.18 15.69
N ALA A 450 14.41 17.80 16.81
CA ALA A 450 14.80 19.21 16.84
C ALA A 450 16.22 19.47 16.29
N LEU A 451 17.07 18.44 16.31
CA LEU A 451 18.46 18.52 15.90
C LEU A 451 18.66 17.97 14.48
N PRO A 452 19.59 18.55 13.71
CA PRO A 452 20.03 17.97 12.43
C PRO A 452 20.79 16.65 12.62
N SER A 453 20.65 15.76 11.65
CA SER A 453 21.47 14.55 11.50
C SER A 453 22.87 14.90 11.00
N THR A 454 23.81 14.00 11.21
CA THR A 454 25.19 14.17 10.74
C THR A 454 25.28 13.75 9.27
N ILE A 455 25.51 14.73 8.41
CA ILE A 455 25.70 14.55 6.97
C ILE A 455 26.95 13.74 6.71
N ARG A 456 26.89 12.85 5.72
CA ARG A 456 28.08 12.32 5.03
C ARG A 456 27.88 12.44 3.54
N TRP A 457 28.62 13.35 2.93
CA TRP A 457 28.53 13.61 1.49
C TRP A 457 29.93 13.63 0.87
N HIS A 458 30.15 12.85 -0.18
CA HIS A 458 31.43 12.81 -0.88
C HIS A 458 31.23 13.24 -2.33
N SER A 459 32.01 14.21 -2.81
CA SER A 459 31.98 14.64 -4.20
C SER A 459 32.42 13.52 -5.15
N LYS A 460 32.19 13.73 -6.46
CA LYS A 460 32.97 13.03 -7.49
C LYS A 460 34.47 13.16 -7.27
N ILE A 461 35.23 12.29 -7.93
CA ILE A 461 36.67 12.43 -8.03
C ILE A 461 36.97 13.37 -9.20
N PHE A 462 37.66 14.46 -8.92
CA PHE A 462 38.12 15.44 -9.91
C PHE A 462 39.53 15.05 -10.39
N SER A 463 39.63 14.54 -11.61
CA SER A 463 40.91 14.23 -12.24
C SER A 463 41.46 15.46 -12.97
N LEU A 464 42.61 15.95 -12.53
CA LEU A 464 43.29 17.14 -13.04
C LEU A 464 44.67 16.75 -13.62
N PRO A 465 45.39 17.66 -14.31
CA PRO A 465 46.76 17.38 -14.74
C PRO A 465 47.67 16.96 -13.57
N GLU A 466 48.66 16.13 -13.85
CA GLU A 466 49.59 15.65 -12.83
C GLU A 466 50.23 16.79 -12.05
N ARG A 467 50.46 16.55 -10.76
CA ARG A 467 51.07 17.50 -9.82
C ARG A 467 50.29 18.81 -9.62
N THR A 468 48.98 18.79 -9.86
CA THR A 468 48.12 19.92 -9.48
C THR A 468 48.12 20.08 -7.95
N SER A 469 48.21 21.33 -7.48
CA SER A 469 48.22 21.68 -6.06
C SER A 469 47.22 22.80 -5.78
N PHE A 470 46.45 22.67 -4.71
CA PHE A 470 45.54 23.71 -4.23
C PHE A 470 46.10 24.34 -2.96
N SER A 471 46.04 25.67 -2.86
CA SER A 471 46.56 26.41 -1.69
C SER A 471 45.47 26.91 -0.76
N CYS A 472 44.21 26.91 -1.19
CA CYS A 472 43.09 27.38 -0.40
C CYS A 472 41.77 26.70 -0.79
N ILE A 473 40.89 26.59 0.20
CA ILE A 473 39.52 26.14 0.06
C ILE A 473 38.57 27.19 0.61
N ARG A 474 37.43 27.37 -0.04
CA ARG A 474 36.30 28.12 0.48
C ARG A 474 35.07 27.24 0.60
N VAL A 475 34.43 27.32 1.74
CA VAL A 475 33.15 26.68 2.03
C VAL A 475 32.15 27.79 2.29
N LYS A 476 31.20 27.95 1.38
CA LYS A 476 30.07 28.86 1.59
C LYS A 476 28.99 28.10 2.35
N SER A 477 28.72 28.56 3.56
CA SER A 477 27.71 28.01 4.45
C SER A 477 27.12 29.13 5.30
N PRO A 478 25.83 29.12 5.61
CA PRO A 478 25.24 30.04 6.59
C PRO A 478 25.74 29.77 8.03
N ALA A 479 26.26 28.58 8.31
CA ALA A 479 26.78 28.16 9.62
C ALA A 479 28.07 27.34 9.45
N PRO A 480 29.18 27.97 9.01
CA PRO A 480 30.43 27.26 8.67
C PRO A 480 31.02 26.50 9.85
N GLU A 481 30.78 26.96 11.08
CA GLU A 481 31.21 26.28 12.30
C GLU A 481 30.55 24.90 12.50
N ARG A 482 29.51 24.57 11.73
CA ARG A 482 28.81 23.28 11.80
C ARG A 482 29.24 22.30 10.71
N VAL A 483 30.13 22.73 9.82
CA VAL A 483 30.60 21.97 8.66
C VAL A 483 31.97 21.39 8.95
N GLY A 484 32.14 20.10 8.66
CA GLY A 484 33.42 19.42 8.57
C GLY A 484 33.77 19.15 7.12
N ILE A 485 35.07 19.23 6.80
CA ILE A 485 35.58 18.95 5.45
C ILE A 485 36.83 18.08 5.55
N THR A 486 36.87 17.02 4.75
CA THR A 486 38.10 16.28 4.44
C THR A 486 38.43 16.45 2.98
N ILE A 487 39.69 16.73 2.66
CA ILE A 487 40.17 16.77 1.27
C ILE A 487 41.12 15.61 1.06
N MET A 488 40.86 14.84 0.02
CA MET A 488 41.69 13.73 -0.42
C MET A 488 42.42 14.12 -1.71
N ALA A 489 43.70 13.77 -1.81
CA ALA A 489 44.48 13.80 -3.05
C ALA A 489 45.11 12.43 -3.28
N ASP A 490 44.83 11.82 -4.44
CA ASP A 490 45.28 10.46 -4.79
C ASP A 490 45.02 9.44 -3.66
N ASP A 491 43.80 9.46 -3.13
CA ASP A 491 43.32 8.62 -2.02
C ASP A 491 44.03 8.83 -0.66
N VAL A 492 44.89 9.85 -0.54
CA VAL A 492 45.55 10.24 0.71
C VAL A 492 44.88 11.48 1.30
N PRO A 493 44.53 11.51 2.60
CA PRO A 493 43.96 12.69 3.23
C PRO A 493 45.01 13.80 3.31
N VAL A 494 44.73 14.91 2.62
CA VAL A 494 45.56 16.12 2.64
C VAL A 494 45.31 16.91 3.92
N ILE A 495 44.03 17.06 4.27
CA ILE A 495 43.62 17.76 5.48
C ILE A 495 42.24 17.30 5.93
N HIS A 496 42.01 17.35 7.23
CA HIS A 496 40.73 17.09 7.87
C HIS A 496 40.39 18.25 8.81
N PHE A 497 39.24 18.87 8.56
CA PHE A 497 38.64 19.89 9.41
C PHE A 497 37.38 19.29 10.05
N ALA A 498 37.42 19.09 11.37
CA ALA A 498 36.24 18.68 12.12
C ALA A 498 35.22 19.83 12.19
N PRO A 499 33.91 19.54 12.33
CA PRO A 499 32.92 20.57 12.67
C PRO A 499 33.39 21.40 13.88
N GLY A 500 33.26 22.73 13.78
CA GLY A 500 33.76 23.71 14.76
C GLY A 500 35.12 24.33 14.39
N THR A 501 35.84 23.77 13.41
CA THR A 501 37.16 24.29 13.02
C THR A 501 37.08 25.53 12.16
N PHE A 502 36.06 25.65 11.31
CA PHE A 502 35.87 26.82 10.46
C PHE A 502 35.34 28.01 11.27
N LYS A 503 36.14 29.08 11.36
CA LYS A 503 35.71 30.39 11.91
C LYS A 503 35.41 31.43 10.82
N GLY A 504 35.62 31.08 9.55
CA GLY A 504 35.39 31.91 8.38
C GLY A 504 35.18 31.02 7.15
N SER A 505 34.89 31.63 6.00
CA SER A 505 34.55 30.89 4.77
C SER A 505 35.77 30.32 4.03
N VAL A 506 36.98 30.85 4.26
CA VAL A 506 38.19 30.48 3.50
C VAL A 506 39.31 29.99 4.42
N VAL A 507 39.97 28.91 4.04
CA VAL A 507 41.07 28.30 4.80
C VAL A 507 42.23 27.95 3.85
N ARG A 508 43.47 28.09 4.36
CA ARG A 508 44.69 27.66 3.64
C ARG A 508 44.86 26.15 3.73
N LEU A 509 45.27 25.55 2.62
CA LEU A 509 45.57 24.13 2.53
C LEU A 509 47.08 23.89 2.68
N PRO A 510 47.49 22.75 3.27
CA PRO A 510 48.89 22.36 3.28
C PRO A 510 49.36 22.07 1.85
N ALA A 511 50.67 22.18 1.63
CA ALA A 511 51.25 21.87 0.33
C ALA A 511 51.10 20.37 0.04
N ALA A 512 50.22 20.05 -0.91
CA ALA A 512 50.04 18.71 -1.44
C ALA A 512 49.86 18.80 -2.95
N THR A 513 50.40 17.82 -3.65
CA THR A 513 50.25 17.67 -5.10
C THR A 513 49.56 16.35 -5.36
N GLY A 514 48.60 16.33 -6.27
CA GLY A 514 47.95 15.10 -6.69
C GLY A 514 47.21 15.26 -8.00
N GLN A 515 46.82 14.14 -8.58
CA GLN A 515 46.06 14.09 -9.83
C GLN A 515 44.55 14.05 -9.55
N ASN A 516 44.14 13.22 -8.60
CA ASN A 516 42.74 12.95 -8.26
C ASN A 516 42.39 13.62 -6.94
N TRP A 517 41.47 14.57 -6.99
CA TRP A 517 41.03 15.31 -5.80
C TRP A 517 39.58 14.98 -5.46
N GLN A 518 39.27 14.80 -4.18
CA GLN A 518 37.92 14.59 -3.69
C GLN A 518 37.65 15.41 -2.44
N VAL A 519 36.43 15.93 -2.32
CA VAL A 519 35.96 16.65 -1.14
C VAL A 519 34.90 15.83 -0.43
N MET A 520 35.09 15.64 0.87
CA MET A 520 34.14 14.96 1.75
C MET A 520 33.60 15.97 2.75
N VAL A 521 32.28 16.09 2.84
CA VAL A 521 31.56 16.95 3.78
C VAL A 521 31.01 16.08 4.90
N SER A 522 31.20 16.55 6.13
CA SER A 522 30.62 15.98 7.33
C SER A 522 30.04 17.07 8.23
N GLY A 523 29.32 16.68 9.30
CA GLY A 523 28.76 17.61 10.27
C GLY A 523 27.27 17.86 10.04
N PHE A 524 26.79 19.01 10.48
CA PHE A 524 25.34 19.27 10.63
C PHE A 524 24.94 20.67 10.15
N GLY A 525 25.82 21.33 9.39
CA GLY A 525 25.57 22.60 8.72
C GLY A 525 25.17 22.40 7.26
N GLN A 526 24.39 23.33 6.72
CA GLN A 526 24.11 23.41 5.29
C GLN A 526 25.37 23.85 4.53
N VAL A 527 25.59 23.33 3.32
CA VAL A 527 26.74 23.72 2.47
C VAL A 527 26.24 24.13 1.09
N GLU A 528 26.46 25.40 0.74
CA GLU A 528 25.97 26.03 -0.49
C GLU A 528 26.93 25.90 -1.67
N ARG A 529 28.24 26.04 -1.41
CA ARG A 529 29.28 26.01 -2.45
C ARG A 529 30.60 25.61 -1.84
N ILE A 530 31.39 24.82 -2.56
CA ILE A 530 32.76 24.49 -2.17
C ILE A 530 33.68 24.84 -3.33
N THR A 531 34.73 25.63 -3.06
CA THR A 531 35.68 26.05 -4.09
C THR A 531 37.11 25.81 -3.65
N LEU A 532 37.91 25.05 -4.42
CA LEU A 532 39.35 24.90 -4.23
C LEU A 532 40.08 25.69 -5.30
N SER A 533 41.11 26.45 -4.90
CA SER A 533 41.89 27.30 -5.80
C SER A 533 43.40 27.23 -5.54
N THR A 534 44.19 27.44 -6.58
CA THR A 534 45.65 27.57 -6.56
C THR A 534 46.08 28.84 -5.83
N SER A 535 45.26 29.90 -5.80
CA SER A 535 45.56 31.14 -5.08
C SER A 535 44.29 31.82 -4.53
N MET A 536 44.45 32.58 -3.44
CA MET A 536 43.35 33.32 -2.82
C MET A 536 42.79 34.41 -3.75
N SER A 537 43.65 35.01 -4.59
CA SER A 537 43.27 36.05 -5.56
C SER A 537 42.44 35.52 -6.72
N GLU A 538 42.60 34.24 -7.05
CA GLU A 538 41.87 33.57 -8.14
C GLU A 538 40.59 32.90 -7.66
N MET A 539 40.31 32.94 -6.36
CA MET A 539 39.09 32.37 -5.81
C MET A 539 37.89 33.13 -6.37
N PRO A 540 36.97 32.45 -7.09
CA PRO A 540 35.73 33.06 -7.55
C PRO A 540 35.02 33.76 -6.40
N VAL A 541 34.25 34.81 -6.65
CA VAL A 541 33.43 35.45 -5.60
C VAL A 541 32.22 34.57 -5.28
#